data_AF-I4DAV8-F1
#
_entry.id   AF-I4DAV8-F1
#
_cell.length_a   1.000
_cell.length_b   1.000
_cell.length_c   1.000
_cell.angle_alpha   90.00
_cell.angle_beta   90.00
_cell.angle_gamma   90.00
#
_symmetry.space_group_name_H-M   'P 1'
#
loop_
_entity.id
_entity.type
_entity.pdbx_description
1 polymer ?
#
loop_
_entity_poly.entity_id
_entity_poly.type
_entity_poly.pdbx_seq_one_letter_code
_entity_poly.pdbx_strand_id
1 'polypeptide(L)'
;MTTKELNSKLQIVHVKGKRFKCPEGYRKIESGFAFFVPGLGYLAFNDSKYIPYMPLGGRKALESILKAGGMLNYDDIIFIREMDAYGTSL
;
A
#
# COMPACT_ATOMS: atom_id res chain seq x y z
N MET A 1 3.57 10.90 -13.78
CA MET A 1 2.21 10.33 -13.65
C MET A 1 1.36 11.34 -12.91
N THR A 2 0.17 11.62 -13.40
CA THR A 2 -0.82 12.47 -12.73
C THR A 2 -1.57 11.68 -11.65
N THR A 3 -2.23 12.38 -10.73
CA THR A 3 -3.13 11.75 -9.73
C THR A 3 -4.16 10.83 -10.38
N LYS A 4 -4.78 11.29 -11.49
CA LYS A 4 -5.81 10.52 -12.20
C LYS A 4 -5.26 9.22 -12.78
N GLU A 5 -4.06 9.25 -13.36
CA GLU A 5 -3.37 8.07 -13.90
C GLU A 5 -2.97 7.07 -12.80
N LEU A 6 -2.63 7.55 -11.60
CA LEU A 6 -2.33 6.67 -10.47
C LEU A 6 -3.59 6.07 -9.88
N ASN A 7 -4.66 6.87 -9.70
CA ASN A 7 -5.95 6.38 -9.20
C ASN A 7 -6.51 5.28 -10.09
N SER A 8 -6.37 5.38 -11.42
CA SER A 8 -6.85 4.34 -12.34
C SER A 8 -6.07 3.02 -12.26
N LYS A 9 -4.93 2.99 -11.56
CA LYS A 9 -4.09 1.79 -11.39
C LYS A 9 -4.19 1.20 -9.99
N LEU A 10 -4.95 1.81 -9.07
CA LEU A 10 -5.11 1.30 -7.72
C LEU A 10 -5.83 -0.05 -7.72
N GLN A 11 -5.20 -1.05 -7.12
CA GLN A 11 -5.77 -2.37 -6.88
C GLN A 11 -5.90 -2.59 -5.38
N ILE A 12 -7.04 -3.13 -4.95
CA ILE A 12 -7.21 -3.59 -3.57
C ILE A 12 -6.71 -5.02 -3.50
N VAL A 13 -5.65 -5.25 -2.70
CA VAL A 13 -5.02 -6.56 -2.57
C VAL A 13 -5.01 -7.01 -1.11
N HIS A 14 -5.08 -8.32 -0.90
CA HIS A 14 -4.92 -8.91 0.43
C HIS A 14 -3.44 -8.96 0.80
N VAL A 15 -3.09 -8.49 1.99
CA VAL A 15 -1.67 -8.34 2.41
C VAL A 15 -1.24 -9.32 3.50
N LYS A 16 -2.08 -10.30 3.86
CA LYS A 16 -1.73 -11.33 4.84
C LYS A 16 -0.45 -12.07 4.48
N GLY A 17 0.44 -12.20 5.44
CA GLY A 17 1.71 -12.93 5.33
C GLY A 17 2.82 -12.14 4.65
N LYS A 18 2.53 -10.98 4.04
CA LYS A 18 3.53 -10.13 3.41
C LYS A 18 4.43 -9.49 4.47
N ARG A 19 5.70 -9.30 4.11
CA ARG A 19 6.73 -8.74 4.98
C ARG A 19 7.22 -7.42 4.39
N PHE A 20 7.36 -6.41 5.23
CA PHE A 20 7.84 -5.09 4.83
C PHE A 20 9.04 -4.70 5.69
N LYS A 21 10.08 -4.18 5.04
CA LYS A 21 11.32 -3.79 5.72
C LYS A 21 11.07 -2.60 6.65
N CYS A 22 11.56 -2.68 7.86
CA CYS A 22 11.58 -1.59 8.83
C CYS A 22 12.99 -1.46 9.43
N PRO A 23 13.32 -0.38 10.16
CA PRO A 23 14.67 -0.16 10.68
C PRO A 23 15.22 -1.33 11.50
N GLU A 24 14.36 -2.03 12.25
CA GLU A 24 14.73 -3.13 13.14
C GLU A 24 14.57 -4.53 12.51
N GLY A 25 14.34 -4.60 11.19
CA GLY A 25 14.18 -5.86 10.46
C GLY A 25 12.98 -5.84 9.52
N TYR A 26 11.91 -6.56 9.88
CA TYR A 26 10.69 -6.59 9.09
C TYR A 26 9.43 -6.64 9.95
N ARG A 27 8.34 -6.12 9.40
CA ARG A 27 6.98 -6.36 9.92
C ARG A 27 6.25 -7.33 9.01
N LYS A 28 5.75 -8.42 9.58
CA LYS A 28 4.81 -9.33 8.91
C LYS A 28 3.39 -8.83 9.15
N ILE A 29 2.60 -8.74 8.09
CA ILE A 29 1.19 -8.34 8.20
C ILE A 29 0.35 -9.59 8.48
N GLU A 30 -0.35 -9.61 9.62
CA GLU A 30 -1.16 -10.76 10.04
C GLU A 30 -2.44 -10.93 9.22
N SER A 31 -3.05 -9.82 8.80
CA SER A 31 -4.23 -9.78 7.93
C SER A 31 -4.50 -8.34 7.49
N GLY A 32 -5.22 -8.15 6.38
CA GLY A 32 -5.65 -6.83 5.94
C GLY A 32 -5.72 -6.69 4.43
N PHE A 33 -6.18 -5.52 4.01
CA PHE A 33 -6.19 -5.09 2.63
C PHE A 33 -5.47 -3.76 2.51
N ALA A 34 -4.80 -3.55 1.38
CA ALA A 34 -4.13 -2.29 1.06
C ALA A 34 -4.29 -1.97 -0.42
N PHE A 35 -3.95 -0.74 -0.79
CA PHE A 35 -3.78 -0.37 -2.18
C PHE A 35 -2.43 -0.80 -2.72
N PHE A 36 -2.42 -1.28 -3.97
CA PHE A 36 -1.24 -1.65 -4.74
C PHE A 36 -1.33 -1.06 -6.14
N VAL A 37 -0.19 -0.57 -6.65
CA VAL A 37 -0.05 -0.13 -8.04
C VAL A 37 0.99 -1.03 -8.71
N PRO A 38 0.61 -1.81 -9.74
CA PRO A 38 1.55 -2.65 -10.47
C PRO A 38 2.77 -1.87 -10.97
N GLY A 39 3.96 -2.39 -10.70
CA GLY A 39 5.24 -1.76 -11.03
C GLY A 39 5.73 -0.71 -10.03
N LEU A 40 4.89 -0.18 -9.14
CA LEU A 40 5.28 0.78 -8.10
C LEU A 40 5.40 0.12 -6.73
N GLY A 41 4.32 -0.52 -6.26
CA GLY A 41 4.26 -1.13 -4.94
C GLY A 41 2.96 -0.83 -4.18
N TYR A 42 3.00 -1.04 -2.87
CA TYR A 42 1.91 -0.78 -1.95
C TYR A 42 1.92 0.69 -1.53
N LEU A 43 0.75 1.31 -1.54
CA LEU A 43 0.57 2.68 -1.11
C LEU A 43 0.85 2.79 0.40
N ALA A 44 1.70 3.72 0.81
CA ALA A 44 1.93 4.12 2.20
C ALA A 44 2.05 5.64 2.29
N PHE A 45 1.85 6.20 3.48
CA PHE A 45 2.09 7.62 3.73
C PHE A 45 3.50 7.84 4.27
N ASN A 46 4.09 9.00 3.99
CA ASN A 46 5.46 9.33 4.40
C ASN A 46 5.68 9.23 5.92
N ASP A 47 4.67 9.56 6.71
CA ASP A 47 4.67 9.46 8.18
C ASP A 47 4.56 8.01 8.69
N SER A 48 4.16 7.07 7.83
CA SER A 48 3.97 5.64 8.12
C SER A 48 4.64 4.75 7.06
N LYS A 49 5.86 5.13 6.65
CA LYS A 49 6.58 4.59 5.49
C LYS A 49 7.03 3.12 5.54
N TYR A 50 6.73 2.38 6.59
CA TYR A 50 7.19 0.98 6.75
C TYR A 50 6.06 -0.04 6.60
N ILE A 51 4.81 0.41 6.52
CA ILE A 51 3.64 -0.44 6.37
C ILE A 51 2.72 0.13 5.30
N PRO A 52 2.00 -0.72 4.56
CA PRO A 52 0.98 -0.22 3.64
C PRO A 52 -0.10 0.55 4.40
N TYR A 53 -0.71 1.51 3.73
CA TYR A 53 -1.94 2.14 4.21
C TYR A 53 -3.05 1.09 4.29
N MET A 54 -3.47 0.81 5.51
CA MET A 54 -4.52 -0.14 5.85
C MET A 54 -5.55 0.57 6.74
N PRO A 55 -6.57 1.22 6.15
CA PRO A 55 -7.54 1.99 6.93
C PRO A 55 -8.34 1.10 7.87
N LEU A 56 -8.72 1.66 9.04
CA LEU A 56 -9.73 1.07 9.91
C LEU A 56 -11.04 0.94 9.09
N GLY A 57 -11.55 -0.29 8.96
CA GLY A 57 -12.64 -0.65 8.03
C GLY A 57 -12.20 -1.54 6.86
N GLY A 58 -10.89 -1.73 6.66
CA GLY A 58 -10.32 -2.71 5.75
C GLY A 58 -10.80 -2.54 4.31
N ARG A 59 -11.19 -3.64 3.66
CA ARG A 59 -11.61 -3.65 2.25
C ARG A 59 -12.74 -2.66 1.94
N LYS A 60 -13.75 -2.55 2.82
CA LYS A 60 -14.90 -1.64 2.60
C LYS A 60 -14.46 -0.17 2.56
N ALA A 61 -13.52 0.22 3.42
CA ALA A 61 -12.99 1.58 3.43
C ALA A 61 -12.22 1.88 2.13
N LEU A 62 -11.40 0.94 1.66
CA LEU A 62 -10.69 1.07 0.38
C LEU A 62 -11.64 1.14 -0.82
N GLU A 63 -12.68 0.31 -0.85
CA GLU A 63 -13.71 0.34 -1.90
C GLU A 63 -14.46 1.69 -1.90
N SER A 64 -14.74 2.24 -0.72
CA SER A 64 -15.34 3.58 -0.59
C SER A 64 -14.44 4.68 -1.17
N ILE A 65 -13.14 4.62 -0.90
CA ILE A 65 -12.14 5.55 -1.48
C ILE A 65 -12.13 5.45 -3.01
N LEU A 66 -12.12 4.24 -3.58
CA LEU A 66 -12.18 4.06 -5.03
C LEU A 66 -13.48 4.59 -5.62
N LYS A 67 -14.61 4.35 -4.95
CA LYS A 67 -15.93 4.86 -5.37
C LYS A 67 -15.97 6.40 -5.36
N ALA A 68 -15.23 7.04 -4.46
CA ALA A 68 -15.09 8.49 -4.39
C ALA A 68 -14.11 9.07 -5.42
N GLY A 69 -13.46 8.23 -6.24
CA GLY A 69 -12.52 8.66 -7.29
C GLY A 69 -11.04 8.45 -6.97
N GLY A 70 -10.71 7.80 -5.84
CA GLY A 70 -9.34 7.49 -5.42
C GLY A 70 -8.75 8.52 -4.47
N MET A 71 -7.42 8.69 -4.53
CA MET A 71 -6.70 9.67 -3.70
C MET A 71 -6.85 11.08 -4.27
N LEU A 72 -6.83 12.10 -3.40
CA LEU A 72 -6.89 13.52 -3.81
C LEU A 72 -5.61 13.98 -4.51
N ASN A 73 -4.45 13.57 -4.00
CA ASN A 73 -3.13 13.76 -4.57
C ASN A 73 -2.19 12.65 -4.07
N TYR A 74 -0.93 12.71 -4.49
CA TYR A 74 0.11 11.74 -4.12
C TYR A 74 1.34 12.40 -3.50
N ASP A 75 1.23 13.64 -3.03
CA ASP A 75 2.38 14.44 -2.60
C ASP A 75 3.06 13.84 -1.35
N ASP A 76 2.27 13.31 -0.42
CA ASP A 76 2.74 12.64 0.81
C ASP A 76 2.67 11.10 0.73
N ILE A 77 2.46 10.57 -0.47
CA ILE A 77 2.31 9.13 -0.71
C ILE A 77 3.60 8.56 -1.29
N ILE A 78 4.03 7.45 -0.72
CA ILE A 78 5.12 6.65 -1.24
C ILE A 78 4.63 5.25 -1.61
N PHE A 79 5.41 4.57 -2.44
CA PHE A 79 5.18 3.16 -2.77
C PHE A 79 6.27 2.31 -2.13
N ILE A 80 5.85 1.42 -1.23
CA ILE A 80 6.74 0.48 -0.56
C ILE A 80 6.55 -0.91 -1.15
N ARG A 81 7.60 -1.73 -1.11
CA ARG A 81 7.55 -3.07 -1.69
C ARG A 81 7.73 -4.12 -0.60
N GLU A 82 7.09 -5.27 -0.82
CA GLU A 82 7.27 -6.40 0.08
C GLU A 82 8.68 -6.97 -0.07
N MET A 83 9.16 -7.59 0.99
CA MET A 83 10.39 -8.36 0.97
C MET A 83 10.11 -9.72 0.34
N ASP A 84 11.03 -10.17 -0.51
CA ASP A 84 11.04 -11.53 -1.02
C ASP A 84 11.37 -12.56 0.07
N ALA A 85 11.46 -13.83 -0.33
CA ALA A 85 11.81 -14.93 0.57
C ALA A 85 13.19 -14.73 1.25
N TYR A 86 14.11 -14.01 0.61
CA TYR A 86 15.50 -13.82 0.98
C TYR A 86 15.76 -12.53 1.75
N GLY A 87 14.71 -11.75 2.04
CA GLY A 87 14.79 -10.52 2.80
C GLY A 87 15.24 -9.31 1.98
N THR A 88 15.21 -9.40 0.65
CA THR A 88 15.47 -8.27 -0.25
C THR A 88 14.13 -7.65 -0.63
N SER A 89 14.07 -6.31 -0.69
CA SER A 89 12.88 -5.64 -1.22
C SER A 89 12.77 -5.92 -2.73
N LEU A 90 11.59 -6.40 -3.16
CA LEU A 90 11.28 -6.56 -4.59
C LEU A 90 11.11 -5.21 -5.27
#